data_AF-A0A2B4RS40-F1
#
_entry.id   AF-A0A2B4RS40-F1
#
_cell.length_a   1.000
_cell.length_b   1.000
_cell.length_c   1.000
_cell.angle_alpha   90.00
_cell.angle_beta   90.00
_cell.angle_gamma   90.00
#
_symmetry.space_group_name_H-M   'P 1'
#
loop_
_entity.id
_entity.type
_entity.pdbx_description
1 polymer ?
#
loop_
_entity_poly.entity_id
_entity_poly.type
_entity_poly.pdbx_seq_one_letter_code
_entity_poly.pdbx_strand_id
1 'polypeptide(L)'
;MSKLKLWWKGRYRDFVTRSRNARILLIYYTNLWRYNSQKALEAFLFGQPQQQASVSFMITKKMRKSLASLGYTEQDIDKMTPREANYKVNCGVQNSIGVSGSENGMKQFQTENQSRGFK
;
A
#
# COMPACT_ATOMS: atom_id res chain seq x y z
N MET A 1 -36.30 50.33 -12.65
CA MET A 1 -35.39 49.66 -11.69
C MET A 1 -33.98 50.23 -11.85
N SER A 2 -33.37 50.79 -10.80
CA SER A 2 -32.07 51.50 -10.90
C SER A 2 -30.90 50.53 -11.12
N LYS A 3 -29.96 50.89 -12.02
CA LYS A 3 -28.75 50.11 -12.37
C LYS A 3 -27.89 49.78 -11.15
N LEU A 4 -27.88 50.65 -10.15
CA LEU A 4 -27.22 50.42 -8.86
C LEU A 4 -27.77 49.18 -8.14
N LYS A 5 -29.09 48.99 -8.07
CA LYS A 5 -29.69 47.84 -7.37
C LYS A 5 -29.34 46.50 -8.03
N LEU A 6 -29.17 46.47 -9.35
CA LEU A 6 -28.72 45.27 -10.09
C LEU A 6 -27.26 44.94 -9.79
N TRP A 7 -26.39 45.95 -9.71
CA TRP A 7 -24.97 45.78 -9.42
C TRP A 7 -24.72 45.25 -7.99
N TRP A 8 -25.44 45.78 -6.99
CA TRP A 8 -25.37 45.29 -5.61
C TRP A 8 -25.88 43.84 -5.47
N LYS A 9 -26.90 43.44 -6.24
CA LYS A 9 -27.44 42.07 -6.23
C LYS A 9 -26.44 41.03 -6.74
N GLY A 10 -25.64 41.36 -7.76
CA GLY A 10 -24.60 40.47 -8.29
C GLY A 10 -23.49 40.21 -7.26
N ARG A 11 -22.93 41.28 -6.69
CA ARG A 11 -21.90 41.23 -5.64
C ARG A 11 -22.31 40.41 -4.42
N TYR A 12 -23.57 40.53 -3.99
CA TYR A 12 -24.06 39.81 -2.82
C TYR A 12 -24.17 38.30 -3.08
N ARG A 13 -24.59 37.90 -4.29
CA ARG A 13 -24.64 36.50 -4.71
C ARG A 13 -23.24 35.85 -4.75
N ASP A 14 -22.26 36.54 -5.32
CA ASP A 14 -20.88 36.04 -5.40
C ASP A 14 -20.25 35.89 -4.02
N PHE A 15 -20.53 36.82 -3.11
CA PHE A 15 -20.07 36.76 -1.72
C PHE A 15 -20.67 35.56 -0.96
N VAL A 16 -21.97 35.29 -1.12
CA VAL A 16 -22.64 34.14 -0.49
C VAL A 16 -22.12 32.80 -1.02
N THR A 17 -21.83 32.71 -2.32
CA THR A 17 -21.23 31.49 -2.91
C THR A 17 -19.80 31.28 -2.41
N ARG A 18 -18.98 32.35 -2.38
CA ARG A 18 -17.62 32.30 -1.84
C ARG A 18 -17.59 31.93 -0.35
N SER A 19 -18.51 32.45 0.46
CA SER A 19 -18.57 32.13 1.90
C SER A 19 -19.01 30.69 2.17
N ARG A 20 -19.93 30.16 1.37
CA ARG A 20 -20.31 28.72 1.42
C ARG A 20 -19.14 27.82 1.05
N ASN A 21 -18.40 28.16 -0.01
CA ASN A 21 -17.20 27.41 -0.41
C ASN A 21 -16.12 27.47 0.68
N ALA A 22 -15.90 28.63 1.29
CA ALA A 22 -14.95 28.78 2.41
C ALA A 22 -15.36 27.93 3.62
N ARG A 23 -16.66 27.86 3.95
CA ARG A 23 -17.17 27.00 5.02
C ARG A 23 -16.96 25.51 4.72
N ILE A 24 -17.23 25.07 3.49
CA ILE A 24 -17.00 23.67 3.07
C ILE A 24 -15.52 23.32 3.18
N LEU A 25 -14.63 24.19 2.71
CA LEU A 25 -13.18 24.01 2.83
C LEU A 25 -12.75 23.95 4.29
N LEU A 26 -13.27 24.84 5.14
CA LEU A 26 -12.94 24.83 6.56
C LEU A 26 -13.35 23.52 7.22
N ILE A 27 -14.58 23.04 6.98
CA ILE A 27 -15.05 21.73 7.48
C ILE A 27 -14.17 20.60 6.97
N TYR A 28 -13.79 20.64 5.70
CA TYR A 28 -12.89 19.65 5.11
C TYR A 28 -11.54 19.62 5.83
N TYR A 29 -10.88 20.77 5.98
CA TYR A 29 -9.58 20.86 6.63
C TYR A 29 -9.63 20.48 8.11
N THR A 30 -10.69 20.85 8.84
CA THR A 30 -10.83 20.43 10.24
C THR A 30 -11.03 18.92 10.36
N ASN A 31 -11.82 18.31 9.46
CA ASN A 31 -12.01 16.86 9.44
C ASN A 31 -10.72 16.12 9.06
N LEU A 32 -9.99 16.64 8.07
CA LEU A 32 -8.70 16.09 7.64
C LEU A 32 -7.67 16.17 8.76
N TRP A 33 -7.59 17.31 9.46
CA TRP A 33 -6.68 17.48 10.59
C TRP A 33 -7.00 16.53 11.73
N ARG A 34 -8.29 16.35 12.06
CA ARG A 34 -8.74 15.41 13.09
C ARG A 34 -8.38 13.97 12.73
N TYR A 35 -8.65 13.55 11.50
CA TYR A 35 -8.32 12.21 11.00
C TYR A 35 -6.81 11.93 11.07
N ASN A 36 -5.99 12.86 10.55
CA ASN A 36 -4.54 12.72 10.54
C ASN A 36 -3.98 12.68 11.96
N SER A 37 -4.51 13.52 12.87
CA SER A 37 -4.09 13.52 14.27
C SER A 37 -4.43 12.21 14.98
N GLN A 38 -5.63 11.66 14.75
CA GLN A 38 -6.03 10.36 15.28
C GLN A 38 -5.12 9.24 14.76
N LYS A 39 -4.83 9.22 13.45
CA LYS A 39 -3.93 8.23 12.86
C LYS A 39 -2.49 8.35 13.36
N ALA A 40 -2.00 9.58 13.57
CA ALA A 40 -0.68 9.82 14.15
C ALA A 40 -0.61 9.34 15.60
N LEU A 41 -1.66 9.59 16.39
CA LEU A 41 -1.75 9.09 17.77
C LEU A 41 -1.86 7.57 17.83
N GLU A 42 -2.65 6.95 16.94
CA GLU A 42 -2.69 5.48 16.80
C GLU A 42 -1.31 4.93 16.47
N ALA A 43 -0.59 5.56 15.53
CA ALA A 43 0.77 5.14 15.17
C ALA A 43 1.78 5.31 16.32
N PHE A 44 1.59 6.33 17.16
CA PHE A 44 2.42 6.57 18.35
C PHE A 44 2.13 5.58 19.47
N LEU A 45 0.85 5.31 19.76
CA LEU A 45 0.43 4.45 20.87
C LEU A 45 0.57 2.96 20.55
N PHE A 46 0.24 2.55 19.32
CA PHE A 46 0.16 1.14 18.91
C PHE A 46 1.30 0.73 17.98
N GLY A 47 2.22 1.64 17.63
CA GLY A 47 3.26 1.42 16.63
C GLY A 47 2.75 1.59 15.19
N GLN A 48 3.63 1.37 14.20
CA GLN A 48 3.26 1.55 12.79
C GLN A 48 1.99 0.75 12.44
N PRO A 49 1.04 1.33 11.70
CA PRO A 49 -0.13 0.58 11.24
C PRO A 49 0.37 -0.65 10.52
N GLN A 50 -0.15 -1.83 10.87
CA GLN A 50 0.20 -3.07 10.19
C GLN A 50 -0.01 -2.83 8.69
N GLN A 51 1.09 -2.83 7.94
CA GLN A 51 1.04 -2.74 6.49
C GLN A 51 0.12 -3.89 6.05
N GLN A 52 -0.96 -3.56 5.35
CA GLN A 52 -1.84 -4.57 4.80
C GLN A 52 -0.95 -5.57 4.05
N ALA A 53 -0.98 -6.82 4.47
CA ALA A 53 -0.13 -7.85 3.91
C ALA A 53 -0.34 -7.85 2.39
N SER A 54 0.66 -7.40 1.63
CA SER A 54 0.56 -7.35 0.18
C SER A 54 0.66 -8.78 -0.33
N VAL A 55 -0.49 -9.44 -0.44
CA VAL A 55 -0.56 -10.78 -1.00
C VAL A 55 -0.28 -10.66 -2.50
N SER A 56 0.91 -11.06 -2.91
CA SER A 56 1.29 -11.12 -4.31
C SER A 56 0.42 -12.17 -5.01
N PHE A 57 -0.58 -11.72 -5.78
CA PHE A 57 -1.44 -12.58 -6.59
C PHE A 57 -0.81 -12.96 -7.93
N MET A 58 0.23 -12.24 -8.36
CA MET A 58 0.94 -12.45 -9.62
C MET A 58 2.42 -12.09 -9.46
N ILE A 59 3.30 -12.73 -10.25
CA ILE A 59 4.71 -12.35 -10.36
C ILE A 59 4.80 -11.04 -11.16
N THR A 60 5.18 -9.96 -10.48
CA THR A 60 5.29 -8.65 -11.11
C THR A 60 6.54 -8.54 -11.99
N LYS A 61 6.54 -7.65 -12.98
CA LYS A 61 7.73 -7.36 -13.82
C LYS A 61 8.97 -7.01 -12.98
N LYS A 62 8.77 -6.30 -11.86
CA LYS A 62 9.85 -5.97 -10.92
C LYS A 62 10.44 -7.23 -10.29
N MET A 63 9.58 -8.14 -9.83
CA MET A 63 10.01 -9.43 -9.27
C MET A 63 10.74 -10.29 -10.31
N ARG A 64 10.28 -10.34 -11.56
CA ARG A 64 10.98 -11.06 -12.64
C ARG A 64 12.40 -10.53 -12.83
N LYS A 65 12.59 -9.21 -12.86
CA LYS A 65 13.92 -8.60 -12.95
C LYS A 65 14.80 -8.96 -11.75
N SER A 66 14.25 -8.92 -10.54
CA SER A 66 14.97 -9.32 -9.33
C SER A 66 15.34 -10.81 -9.35
N LEU A 67 14.45 -11.68 -9.81
CA LEU A 67 14.74 -13.11 -9.95
C LEU A 67 15.79 -13.38 -11.03
N ALA A 68 15.73 -12.66 -12.16
CA ALA A 68 16.76 -12.75 -13.19
C ALA A 68 18.13 -12.31 -12.67
N SER A 69 18.20 -11.24 -11.85
CA SER A 69 19.46 -10.83 -11.20
C SER A 69 19.98 -11.83 -10.17
N LEU A 70 19.09 -12.69 -9.63
CA LEU A 70 19.46 -13.79 -8.74
C LEU A 70 19.85 -15.07 -9.51
N GLY A 71 19.86 -15.04 -10.86
CA GLY A 71 20.28 -16.15 -11.70
C GLY A 71 19.17 -17.12 -12.11
N TYR A 72 17.89 -16.80 -11.84
CA TYR A 72 16.78 -17.63 -12.30
C TYR A 72 16.51 -17.43 -13.80
N THR A 73 16.31 -18.53 -14.53
CA THR A 73 15.94 -18.48 -15.94
C THR A 73 14.48 -18.10 -16.12
N GLU A 74 14.11 -17.52 -17.25
CA GLU A 74 12.71 -17.11 -17.50
C GLU A 74 11.73 -18.29 -17.45
N GLN A 75 12.15 -19.47 -17.91
CA GLN A 75 11.34 -20.69 -17.87
C GLN A 75 11.03 -21.13 -16.43
N ASP A 76 11.97 -20.95 -15.51
CA ASP A 76 11.78 -21.29 -14.10
C ASP A 76 10.91 -20.25 -13.39
N ILE A 77 11.03 -18.97 -13.78
CA ILE A 77 10.21 -17.88 -13.25
C ILE A 77 8.74 -18.06 -13.64
N ASP A 78 8.46 -18.50 -14.88
CA ASP A 78 7.09 -18.68 -15.37
C ASP A 78 6.38 -19.90 -14.74
N LYS A 79 7.15 -20.90 -14.28
CA LYS A 79 6.62 -22.06 -13.52
C LYS A 79 6.44 -21.76 -12.03
N MET A 80 6.96 -20.64 -11.55
CA MET A 80 7.00 -20.32 -10.12
C MET A 80 5.67 -19.75 -9.63
N THR A 81 5.30 -20.07 -8.38
CA THR A 81 4.14 -19.42 -7.75
C THR A 81 4.47 -17.99 -7.30
N PRO A 82 3.51 -17.05 -7.32
CA PRO A 82 3.75 -15.68 -6.85
C PRO A 82 4.28 -15.61 -5.41
N ARG A 83 3.85 -16.52 -4.54
CA ARG A 83 4.31 -16.63 -3.15
C ARG A 83 5.77 -17.03 -3.07
N GLU A 84 6.17 -18.05 -3.83
CA GLU A 84 7.56 -18.51 -3.88
C GLU A 84 8.48 -17.44 -4.48
N ALA A 85 8.04 -16.77 -5.55
CA ALA A 85 8.77 -15.67 -6.15
C ALA A 85 8.99 -14.52 -5.17
N ASN A 86 7.96 -14.15 -4.40
CA ASN A 86 8.06 -13.09 -3.39
C ASN A 86 9.03 -13.47 -2.27
N TYR A 87 8.97 -14.73 -1.81
CA TYR A 87 9.91 -15.25 -0.82
C TYR A 87 11.36 -15.20 -1.32
N LYS A 88 11.64 -15.69 -2.53
CA LYS A 88 12.98 -15.71 -3.12
C LYS A 88 13.56 -14.31 -3.35
N VAL A 89 12.72 -13.35 -3.77
CA VAL A 89 13.15 -11.95 -3.91
C VAL A 89 13.46 -11.35 -2.54
N ASN A 90 12.62 -11.56 -1.52
CA ASN A 90 12.87 -11.01 -0.18
C ASN A 90 14.10 -11.63 0.49
N CYS A 91 14.31 -12.95 0.36
CA CYS A 91 15.50 -13.62 0.89
C CYS A 91 16.77 -13.25 0.10
N GLY A 92 16.69 -13.15 -1.23
CA GLY A 92 17.83 -12.74 -2.06
C GLY A 92 18.27 -11.29 -1.82
N VAL A 93 17.34 -10.40 -1.45
CA VAL A 93 17.62 -9.02 -1.05
C VAL A 93 18.27 -8.93 0.34
N GLN A 94 17.96 -9.84 1.25
CA GLN A 94 18.61 -9.88 2.57
C GLN A 94 20.09 -10.34 2.47
N ASN A 95 20.42 -11.21 1.52
CA ASN A 95 21.80 -11.65 1.32
C ASN A 95 22.72 -10.54 0.75
N SER A 96 22.18 -9.53 0.05
CA SER A 96 22.96 -8.40 -0.44
C SER A 96 23.06 -7.24 0.56
N ILE A 97 22.18 -7.20 1.56
CA ILE A 97 22.17 -6.18 2.63
C ILE A 97 22.82 -6.74 3.93
N GLY A 98 22.97 -8.05 4.05
CA GLY A 98 23.32 -8.77 5.27
C GLY A 98 24.72 -9.39 5.35
N VAL A 99 25.77 -8.74 4.83
CA VAL A 99 27.15 -8.96 5.36
C VAL A 99 27.30 -8.18 6.68
N SER A 100 26.35 -8.38 7.59
CA SER A 100 26.43 -8.04 9.01
C SER A 100 25.19 -8.59 9.74
N GLY A 101 25.28 -9.84 10.22
CA GLY A 101 24.60 -10.23 11.45
C GLY A 101 23.31 -11.05 11.34
N SER A 102 23.43 -12.30 11.80
CA SER A 102 22.47 -13.01 12.66
C SER A 102 21.37 -13.88 12.03
N GLU A 103 21.69 -15.17 12.01
CA GLU A 103 20.87 -16.33 12.38
C GLU A 103 19.41 -16.07 12.83
N ASN A 104 18.45 -16.70 12.14
CA ASN A 104 17.51 -17.70 12.69
C ASN A 104 16.24 -17.82 11.84
N GLY A 105 15.82 -19.05 11.51
CA GLY A 105 14.43 -19.31 11.11
C GLY A 105 14.19 -20.31 9.99
N MET A 106 14.85 -21.47 10.00
CA MET A 106 14.37 -22.64 9.25
C MET A 106 13.04 -23.13 9.86
N LYS A 107 11.95 -23.13 9.10
CA LYS A 107 10.83 -24.06 9.32
C LYS A 107 10.58 -24.84 8.04
N GLN A 108 11.08 -26.08 8.04
CA GLN A 108 10.67 -27.14 7.14
C GLN A 108 9.15 -27.34 7.28
N PHE A 109 8.43 -27.40 6.16
CA PHE A 109 7.12 -28.03 6.10
C PHE A 109 7.28 -29.27 5.22
N GLN A 110 7.36 -30.44 5.88
CA GLN A 110 7.03 -31.71 5.27
C GLN A 110 5.51 -31.74 5.08
N THR A 111 5.04 -32.21 3.94
CA THR A 111 3.68 -32.75 3.83
C THR A 111 3.72 -33.95 2.89
N GLU A 112 4.02 -35.08 3.52
CA GLU A 112 3.44 -36.40 3.33
C GLU A 112 2.64 -36.66 2.04
N ASN A 113 3.24 -37.49 1.17
CA ASN A 113 2.53 -38.19 0.11
C ASN A 113 1.63 -39.26 0.72
N GLN A 114 0.30 -39.07 0.67
CA GLN A 114 -0.64 -40.15 0.95
C GLN A 114 -1.31 -40.63 -0.34
N SER A 115 -0.77 -41.71 -0.85
CA SER A 115 -1.34 -42.57 -1.89
C SER A 115 -2.70 -43.11 -1.44
N ARG A 116 -3.72 -42.98 -2.28
CA ARG A 116 -4.92 -43.84 -2.24
C ARG A 116 -5.24 -44.31 -3.65
N GLY A 117 -4.89 -45.57 -3.92
CA GLY A 117 -5.42 -46.32 -5.05
C GLY A 117 -6.92 -46.55 -4.87
N PHE A 118 -7.66 -46.38 -5.95
CA PHE A 118 -9.00 -46.91 -6.10
C PHE A 118 -8.89 -48.26 -6.82
N LYS A 119 -9.42 -49.30 -6.17
CA LYS A 119 -9.89 -50.53 -6.83
C LYS A 119 -11.36 -50.35 -7.17
#